data_AF-A0A846ST82-F1
#
_entry.id   AF-A0A846ST82-F1
#
_cell.length_a   1.000
_cell.length_b   1.000
_cell.length_c   1.000
_cell.angle_alpha   90.00
_cell.angle_beta   90.00
_cell.angle_gamma   90.00
#
_symmetry.space_group_name_H-M   'P 1'
#
loop_
_entity.id
_entity.type
_entity.pdbx_description
1 polymer ?
#
loop_
_entity_poly.entity_id
_entity_poly.type
_entity_poly.pdbx_seq_one_letter_code
_entity_poly.pdbx_strand_id
1 'polypeptide(L)'
;MSSTTLGASNTANGETWVCQATPIDLETSGIPVNSSERLIALSTPPVITGIQCQEDAGTWGSCSNILYASNLTAVRANITDDGTVSTVTFRLVNQEDQNTFFDQGYTASTGSTYTLDHADFLVQDSGTFTLYVNATDDLGYSRITNATWSIPWGTLELVWNVPSGDVNVTTQEFTNFSVNITCTLGECGNQTVTLDPLSPFLLA
;
A
#
# COMPACT_ATOMS: atom_id res chain seq x y z
N MET A 1 -37.86 -25.75 2.53
CA MET A 1 -37.09 -25.41 1.31
C MET A 1 -35.94 -26.38 1.21
N SER A 2 -35.86 -27.15 0.12
CA SER A 2 -34.69 -27.98 -0.16
C SER A 2 -33.72 -27.13 -0.96
N SER A 3 -32.49 -26.98 -0.48
CA SER A 3 -31.40 -26.36 -1.24
C SER A 3 -30.44 -27.46 -1.64
N THR A 4 -30.05 -27.49 -2.91
CA THR A 4 -29.06 -28.42 -3.43
C THR A 4 -27.92 -27.61 -4.01
N THR A 5 -26.70 -27.88 -3.56
CA THR A 5 -25.49 -27.22 -4.08
C THR A 5 -24.89 -28.12 -5.15
N LEU A 6 -24.73 -27.61 -6.36
CA LEU A 6 -23.98 -28.30 -7.41
C LEU A 6 -22.48 -28.13 -7.14
N GLY A 7 -21.76 -29.24 -7.10
CA GLY A 7 -20.30 -29.23 -6.95
C GLY A 7 -19.60 -28.79 -8.23
N ALA A 8 -18.34 -28.34 -8.12
CA ALA A 8 -17.53 -27.86 -9.24
C ALA A 8 -17.39 -28.87 -10.40
N SER A 9 -17.54 -30.17 -10.14
CA SER A 9 -17.51 -31.22 -11.18
C SER A 9 -18.71 -31.20 -12.15
N ASN A 10 -19.73 -30.39 -11.86
CA ASN A 10 -20.93 -30.25 -12.71
C ASN A 10 -20.81 -29.07 -13.68
N THR A 11 -19.63 -28.47 -13.79
CA THR A 11 -19.38 -27.42 -14.77
C THR A 11 -17.95 -27.44 -15.30
N ALA A 12 -17.77 -26.83 -16.46
CA ALA A 12 -16.50 -26.52 -17.07
C ALA A 12 -16.38 -25.01 -17.37
N ASN A 13 -15.15 -24.54 -17.41
CA ASN A 13 -14.80 -23.18 -17.80
C ASN A 13 -15.39 -22.87 -19.19
N GLY A 14 -16.02 -21.69 -19.33
CA GLY A 14 -16.65 -21.26 -20.58
C GLY A 14 -18.07 -21.78 -20.82
N GLU A 15 -18.62 -22.59 -19.92
CA GLU A 15 -20.03 -22.97 -19.99
C GLU A 15 -20.95 -21.82 -19.58
N THR A 16 -22.17 -21.85 -20.10
CA THR A 16 -23.23 -20.90 -19.72
C THR A 16 -24.27 -21.60 -18.86
N TRP A 17 -24.56 -21.01 -17.71
CA TRP A 17 -25.58 -21.46 -16.77
C TRP A 17 -26.87 -20.67 -16.94
N VAL A 18 -27.97 -21.40 -16.92
CA VAL A 18 -29.33 -20.86 -16.92
C VAL A 18 -30.15 -21.62 -15.88
N CYS A 19 -30.80 -20.90 -14.98
CA CYS A 19 -31.77 -21.48 -14.08
C CYS A 19 -33.15 -21.46 -14.76
N GLN A 20 -33.73 -22.62 -14.99
CA GLN A 20 -35.09 -22.74 -15.52
C GLN A 20 -36.08 -23.05 -14.39
N ALA A 21 -37.17 -22.28 -14.32
CA ALA A 21 -38.28 -22.53 -13.41
C ALA A 21 -39.54 -22.84 -14.22
N THR A 22 -40.14 -24.01 -13.98
CA THR A 22 -41.40 -24.41 -14.60
C THR A 22 -42.48 -24.45 -13.51
N PRO A 23 -43.50 -23.56 -13.55
CA PRO A 23 -44.57 -23.60 -12.56
C PRO A 23 -45.43 -24.85 -12.74
N ILE A 24 -45.92 -25.42 -11.63
CA ILE A 24 -46.85 -26.56 -11.63
C ILE A 24 -47.99 -26.29 -10.65
N ASP A 25 -49.22 -26.46 -11.10
CA ASP A 25 -50.45 -26.20 -10.32
C ASP A 25 -51.20 -27.49 -9.96
N LEU A 26 -50.49 -28.62 -9.93
CA LEU A 26 -50.98 -29.98 -9.65
C LEU A 26 -51.78 -30.64 -10.79
N GLU A 27 -52.26 -29.88 -11.77
CA GLU A 27 -52.98 -30.41 -12.93
C GLU A 27 -52.19 -30.23 -14.24
N THR A 28 -51.46 -29.13 -14.37
CA THR A 28 -50.66 -28.83 -15.55
C THR A 28 -49.31 -28.20 -15.23
N SER A 29 -48.35 -28.40 -16.12
CA SER A 29 -47.07 -27.71 -16.09
C SER A 29 -47.17 -26.46 -16.97
N GLY A 30 -46.83 -25.29 -16.43
CA GLY A 30 -46.83 -24.04 -17.16
C GLY A 30 -45.59 -23.86 -18.04
N ILE A 31 -45.48 -22.70 -18.69
CA ILE A 31 -44.35 -22.38 -19.56
C ILE A 31 -43.09 -22.16 -18.70
N PRO A 32 -41.97 -22.85 -18.98
CA PRO A 32 -40.72 -22.61 -18.29
C PRO A 32 -40.22 -21.19 -18.53
N VAL A 33 -39.71 -20.55 -17.48
CA VAL A 33 -39.03 -19.26 -17.54
C VAL A 33 -37.57 -19.44 -17.16
N ASN A 34 -36.68 -18.90 -17.98
CA ASN A 34 -35.24 -18.97 -17.79
C ASN A 34 -34.73 -17.71 -17.07
N SER A 35 -33.70 -17.87 -16.23
CA SER A 35 -32.89 -16.75 -15.75
C SER A 35 -32.10 -16.13 -16.91
N SER A 36 -31.44 -15.00 -16.63
CA SER A 36 -30.36 -14.56 -17.50
C SER A 36 -29.22 -15.57 -17.52
N GLU A 37 -28.53 -15.65 -18.66
CA GLU A 37 -27.34 -16.45 -18.85
C GLU A 37 -26.20 -15.99 -17.93
N ARG A 38 -25.42 -16.94 -17.42
CA ARG A 38 -24.21 -16.70 -16.64
C ARG A 38 -23.06 -17.50 -17.20
N LEU A 39 -22.03 -16.82 -17.70
CA LEU A 39 -20.80 -17.47 -18.15
C LEU A 39 -19.98 -17.90 -16.92
N ILE A 40 -19.57 -19.16 -16.90
CA ILE A 40 -18.58 -19.68 -15.98
C ILE A 40 -17.21 -19.22 -16.46
N ALA A 41 -16.47 -18.54 -15.58
CA ALA A 41 -15.20 -17.90 -15.93
C ALA A 41 -14.25 -18.90 -16.60
N LEU A 42 -13.51 -18.41 -17.60
CA LEU A 42 -12.60 -19.25 -18.38
C LEU A 42 -11.31 -19.58 -17.62
N SER A 43 -10.98 -18.76 -16.62
CA SER A 43 -9.84 -18.89 -15.71
C SER A 43 -10.17 -18.20 -14.39
N THR A 44 -9.42 -18.52 -13.34
CA THR A 44 -9.47 -17.79 -12.08
C THR A 44 -8.48 -16.61 -12.09
N PRO A 45 -8.82 -15.44 -11.52
CA PRO A 45 -7.87 -14.34 -11.45
C PRO A 45 -6.56 -14.76 -10.77
N PRO A 46 -5.40 -14.21 -11.20
CA PRO A 46 -4.10 -14.56 -10.64
C PRO A 46 -4.05 -14.45 -9.11
N VAL A 47 -3.35 -15.37 -8.46
CA VAL A 47 -3.16 -15.39 -7.00
C VAL A 47 -1.79 -14.83 -6.65
N ILE A 48 -1.78 -13.67 -5.97
CA ILE A 48 -0.58 -13.04 -5.43
C ILE A 48 -0.35 -13.61 -4.03
N THR A 49 0.73 -14.39 -3.86
CA THR A 49 1.01 -15.14 -2.62
C THR A 49 2.02 -14.46 -1.70
N GLY A 50 2.78 -13.50 -2.22
CA GLY A 50 3.75 -12.74 -1.43
C GLY A 50 4.29 -11.54 -2.20
N ILE A 51 4.56 -10.47 -1.47
CA ILE A 51 5.15 -9.23 -1.96
C ILE A 51 6.42 -8.99 -1.14
N GLN A 52 7.52 -8.69 -1.81
CA GLN A 52 8.83 -8.49 -1.19
C GLN A 52 9.52 -7.25 -1.77
N CYS A 53 10.33 -6.62 -0.95
CA CYS A 53 11.11 -5.44 -1.30
C CYS A 53 12.60 -5.74 -1.13
N GLN A 54 13.44 -5.09 -1.94
CA GLN A 54 14.89 -5.16 -1.86
C GLN A 54 15.44 -3.84 -1.33
N GLU A 55 16.04 -3.91 -0.14
CA GLU A 55 16.75 -2.81 0.51
C GLU A 55 18.21 -2.79 0.04
N ASP A 56 18.70 -1.62 -0.39
CA ASP A 56 20.10 -1.32 -0.70
C ASP A 56 20.76 -2.33 -1.67
N ALA A 57 20.03 -2.79 -2.69
CA ALA A 57 20.45 -3.83 -3.63
C ALA A 57 20.90 -5.15 -2.95
N GLY A 58 20.46 -5.35 -1.70
CA GLY A 58 20.83 -6.46 -0.84
C GLY A 58 19.83 -7.62 -0.91
N THR A 59 19.35 -8.05 0.26
CA THR A 59 18.47 -9.21 0.36
C THR A 59 16.99 -8.86 0.20
N TRP A 60 16.24 -9.76 -0.41
CA TRP A 60 14.79 -9.68 -0.50
C TRP A 60 14.13 -9.98 0.85
N GLY A 61 13.28 -9.07 1.32
CA GLY A 61 12.58 -9.18 2.60
C GLY A 61 11.15 -8.65 2.56
N SER A 62 10.54 -8.58 3.74
CA SER A 62 9.26 -7.87 3.90
C SER A 62 9.46 -6.39 3.60
N CYS A 63 8.50 -5.76 2.92
CA CYS A 63 8.54 -4.30 2.70
C CYS A 63 8.48 -3.50 4.01
N SER A 64 8.03 -4.11 5.11
CA SER A 64 8.09 -3.51 6.45
C SER A 64 9.51 -3.28 6.97
N ASN A 65 10.53 -3.85 6.32
CA ASN A 65 11.93 -3.62 6.68
C ASN A 65 12.47 -2.32 6.05
N ILE A 66 11.76 -1.73 5.10
CA ILE A 66 12.16 -0.46 4.48
C ILE A 66 11.90 0.67 5.49
N LEU A 67 12.96 1.35 5.90
CA LEU A 67 12.93 2.42 6.90
C LEU A 67 13.23 3.78 6.25
N TYR A 68 13.13 4.83 7.06
CA TYR A 68 13.62 6.15 6.67
C TYR A 68 15.11 6.08 6.31
N ALA A 69 15.49 6.73 5.22
CA ALA A 69 16.82 6.69 4.62
C ALA A 69 17.28 5.34 4.03
N SER A 70 16.45 4.29 4.02
CA SER A 70 16.71 3.08 3.23
C SER A 70 16.61 3.39 1.74
N ASN A 71 17.39 2.70 0.89
CA ASN A 71 17.22 2.75 -0.55
C ASN A 71 16.35 1.56 -1.00
N LEU A 72 15.14 1.82 -1.47
CA LEU A 72 14.33 0.80 -2.13
C LEU A 72 14.81 0.68 -3.58
N THR A 73 15.37 -0.47 -3.91
CA THR A 73 16.03 -0.70 -5.21
C THR A 73 15.18 -1.51 -6.16
N ALA A 74 14.44 -2.49 -5.65
CA ALA A 74 13.54 -3.30 -6.44
C ALA A 74 12.39 -3.86 -5.60
N VAL A 75 11.32 -4.27 -6.29
CA VAL A 75 10.15 -4.93 -5.70
C VAL A 75 9.81 -6.19 -6.50
N ARG A 76 9.25 -7.19 -5.83
CA ARG A 76 8.79 -8.40 -6.50
C ARG A 76 7.55 -9.00 -5.87
N ALA A 77 6.83 -9.79 -6.65
CA ALA A 77 5.70 -10.55 -6.20
C ALA A 77 5.75 -12.00 -6.70
N ASN A 78 5.27 -12.93 -5.87
CA ASN A 78 5.05 -14.31 -6.25
C ASN A 78 3.60 -14.50 -6.68
N ILE A 79 3.40 -14.87 -7.94
CA ILE A 79 2.10 -14.90 -8.60
C ILE A 79 1.93 -16.26 -9.27
N THR A 80 0.83 -16.92 -8.94
CA THR A 80 0.40 -18.18 -9.56
C THR A 80 -0.93 -17.97 -10.25
N ASP A 81 -1.14 -18.65 -11.36
CA ASP A 81 -2.35 -18.55 -12.16
C ASP A 81 -2.69 -19.94 -12.73
N ASP A 82 -3.96 -20.21 -13.04
CA ASP A 82 -4.36 -21.43 -13.73
C ASP A 82 -4.15 -21.36 -15.26
N GLY A 83 -3.92 -20.16 -15.79
CA GLY A 83 -3.47 -19.86 -17.14
C GLY A 83 -2.07 -19.20 -17.16
N THR A 84 -1.93 -18.14 -17.96
CA THR A 84 -0.67 -17.38 -18.07
C THR A 84 -0.87 -15.96 -17.55
N VAL A 85 -0.01 -15.52 -16.64
CA VAL A 85 0.03 -14.10 -16.23
C VAL A 85 0.55 -13.27 -17.40
N SER A 86 -0.30 -12.38 -17.93
CA SER A 86 0.02 -11.54 -19.08
C SER A 86 0.71 -10.23 -18.69
N THR A 87 0.26 -9.61 -17.59
CA THR A 87 0.77 -8.33 -17.13
C THR A 87 0.85 -8.28 -15.61
N VAL A 88 1.90 -7.63 -15.11
CA VAL A 88 2.07 -7.33 -13.69
C VAL A 88 2.54 -5.89 -13.56
N THR A 89 1.83 -5.09 -12.79
CA THR A 89 2.22 -3.71 -12.47
C THR A 89 2.40 -3.54 -10.97
N PHE A 90 3.36 -2.69 -10.61
CA PHE A 90 3.67 -2.31 -9.24
C PHE A 90 3.51 -0.81 -9.10
N ARG A 91 2.82 -0.39 -8.04
CA ARG A 91 2.58 1.03 -7.74
C ARG A 91 2.83 1.33 -6.28
N LEU A 92 3.80 2.19 -5.97
CA LEU A 92 4.12 2.63 -4.61
C LEU A 92 3.55 4.02 -4.34
N VAL A 93 2.81 4.14 -3.25
CA VAL A 93 2.14 5.38 -2.83
C VAL A 93 2.42 5.67 -1.36
N ASN A 94 2.73 6.93 -1.01
CA ASN A 94 2.60 7.45 0.36
C ASN A 94 1.16 7.96 0.53
N GLN A 95 0.43 7.43 1.51
CA GLN A 95 -1.01 7.66 1.69
C GLN A 95 -1.32 9.06 2.20
N GLU A 96 -0.49 9.60 3.09
CA GLU A 96 -0.67 10.89 3.74
C GLU A 96 -0.54 12.02 2.72
N ASP A 97 0.40 11.90 1.80
CA ASP A 97 0.69 12.91 0.78
C ASP A 97 0.04 12.63 -0.58
N GLN A 98 -0.55 11.43 -0.74
CA GLN A 98 -1.06 10.91 -2.02
C GLN A 98 -0.02 10.90 -3.14
N ASN A 99 1.27 10.89 -2.78
CA ASN A 99 2.36 10.90 -3.74
C ASN A 99 2.61 9.48 -4.29
N THR A 100 2.74 9.35 -5.61
CA THR A 100 3.09 8.09 -6.28
C THR A 100 4.55 8.13 -6.70
N PHE A 101 5.37 7.27 -6.13
CA PHE A 101 6.82 7.24 -6.42
C PHE A 101 7.13 6.48 -7.71
N PHE A 102 6.41 5.41 -7.97
CA PHE A 102 6.44 4.69 -9.24
C PHE A 102 5.11 3.98 -9.50
N ASP A 103 4.79 3.79 -10.77
CA ASP A 103 3.68 2.98 -11.29
C ASP A 103 4.15 2.35 -12.61
N GLN A 104 4.70 1.14 -12.54
CA GLN A 104 5.43 0.52 -13.65
C GLN A 104 5.16 -0.98 -13.76
N GLY A 105 5.33 -1.52 -14.97
CA GLY A 105 5.28 -2.96 -15.22
C GLY A 105 6.56 -3.67 -14.76
N TYR A 106 6.48 -4.96 -14.46
CA TYR A 106 7.66 -5.78 -14.14
C TYR A 106 8.73 -5.71 -15.24
N THR A 107 10.01 -5.82 -14.87
CA THR A 107 11.15 -5.83 -15.81
C THR A 107 11.69 -7.23 -16.08
N ALA A 108 11.51 -8.16 -15.14
CA ALA A 108 11.95 -9.55 -15.29
C ALA A 108 11.00 -10.52 -14.58
N SER A 109 10.91 -11.75 -15.09
CA SER A 109 10.21 -12.84 -14.44
C SER A 109 11.04 -14.11 -14.44
N THR A 110 10.89 -14.92 -13.39
CA THR A 110 11.53 -16.23 -13.28
C THR A 110 10.60 -17.16 -12.52
N GLY A 111 10.02 -18.13 -13.23
CA GLY A 111 8.95 -18.97 -12.69
C GLY A 111 7.74 -18.12 -12.27
N SER A 112 7.30 -18.26 -11.03
CA SER A 112 6.18 -17.50 -10.46
C SER A 112 6.58 -16.15 -9.87
N THR A 113 7.86 -15.75 -9.95
CA THR A 113 8.33 -14.50 -9.37
C THR A 113 8.44 -13.43 -10.45
N TYR A 114 7.75 -12.32 -10.26
CA TYR A 114 7.77 -11.13 -11.12
C TYR A 114 8.46 -9.99 -10.38
N THR A 115 9.47 -9.41 -11.00
CA THR A 115 10.33 -8.39 -10.38
C THR A 115 10.26 -7.11 -11.19
N LEU A 116 10.04 -5.99 -10.50
CA LEU A 116 10.28 -4.65 -11.02
C LEU A 116 11.59 -4.15 -10.39
N ASP A 117 12.59 -3.99 -11.25
CA ASP A 117 13.81 -3.22 -11.00
C ASP A 117 13.55 -1.78 -11.45
N HIS A 118 13.36 -0.88 -10.50
CA HIS A 118 12.99 0.52 -10.76
C HIS A 118 14.18 1.45 -10.51
N ALA A 119 14.04 2.74 -10.80
CA ALA A 119 15.05 3.70 -10.37
C ALA A 119 15.11 3.73 -8.83
N ASP A 120 16.31 3.54 -8.28
CA ASP A 120 16.58 3.58 -6.85
C ASP A 120 15.86 4.73 -6.15
N PHE A 121 15.07 4.38 -5.14
CA PHE A 121 14.25 5.31 -4.38
C PHE A 121 14.81 5.40 -2.95
N LEU A 122 15.51 6.51 -2.67
CA LEU A 122 15.88 6.86 -1.31
C LEU A 122 14.64 7.36 -0.56
N VAL A 123 14.28 6.65 0.49
CA VAL A 123 13.14 7.01 1.34
C VAL A 123 13.49 8.23 2.20
N GLN A 124 12.85 9.37 1.96
CA GLN A 124 13.09 10.61 2.73
C GLN A 124 11.81 11.21 3.31
N ASP A 125 10.73 10.43 3.28
CA ASP A 125 9.38 10.84 3.61
C ASP A 125 8.82 9.85 4.66
N SER A 126 7.99 10.36 5.56
CA SER A 126 7.36 9.62 6.64
C SER A 126 5.89 9.34 6.33
N GLY A 127 5.30 8.40 7.06
CA GLY A 127 3.91 8.01 6.86
C GLY A 127 3.75 6.58 6.38
N THR A 128 2.62 6.30 5.77
CA THR A 128 2.14 4.98 5.39
C THR A 128 2.39 4.75 3.91
N PHE A 129 3.30 3.84 3.63
CA PHE A 129 3.63 3.41 2.28
C PHE A 129 2.79 2.18 1.92
N THR A 130 2.19 2.21 0.74
CA THR A 130 1.47 1.07 0.18
C THR A 130 2.00 0.73 -1.20
N LEU A 131 2.52 -0.49 -1.34
CA LEU A 131 2.89 -1.08 -2.62
C LEU A 131 1.73 -1.94 -3.13
N TYR A 132 1.04 -1.45 -4.15
CA TYR A 132 0.04 -2.20 -4.89
C TYR A 132 0.69 -3.06 -5.96
N VAL A 133 0.21 -4.29 -6.09
CA VAL A 133 0.57 -5.22 -7.15
C VAL A 133 -0.72 -5.60 -7.86
N ASN A 134 -0.79 -5.30 -9.15
CA ASN A 134 -1.90 -5.70 -10.02
C ASN A 134 -1.38 -6.76 -11.01
N ALA A 135 -2.01 -7.92 -11.02
CA ALA A 135 -1.68 -9.01 -11.92
C ALA A 135 -2.90 -9.32 -12.79
N THR A 136 -2.70 -9.43 -14.09
CA THR A 136 -3.74 -9.80 -15.05
C THR A 136 -3.30 -11.02 -15.84
N ASP A 137 -4.20 -11.97 -16.05
CA ASP A 137 -3.96 -13.15 -16.88
C ASP A 137 -4.13 -12.84 -18.39
N ASP A 138 -3.95 -13.85 -19.24
CA ASP A 138 -4.09 -13.77 -20.70
C ASP A 138 -5.54 -13.63 -21.19
N LEU A 139 -6.52 -13.81 -20.29
CA LEU A 139 -7.95 -13.67 -20.56
C LEU A 139 -8.54 -12.36 -19.99
N GLY A 140 -7.72 -11.55 -19.34
CA GLY A 140 -8.08 -10.25 -18.80
C GLY A 140 -8.63 -10.28 -17.36
N TYR A 141 -8.59 -11.41 -16.66
CA TYR A 141 -8.95 -11.45 -15.26
C TYR A 141 -7.80 -10.91 -14.41
N SER A 142 -8.13 -9.96 -13.53
CA SER A 142 -7.13 -9.25 -12.73
C SER A 142 -7.33 -9.45 -11.24
N ARG A 143 -6.24 -9.49 -10.49
CA ARG A 143 -6.24 -9.36 -9.03
C ARG A 143 -5.26 -8.27 -8.59
N ILE A 144 -5.73 -7.46 -7.64
CA ILE A 144 -4.91 -6.48 -6.94
C ILE A 144 -4.67 -6.98 -5.51
N THR A 145 -3.43 -6.88 -5.05
CA THR A 145 -3.03 -7.10 -3.65
C THR A 145 -2.03 -6.01 -3.27
N ASN A 146 -1.77 -5.82 -1.97
CA ASN A 146 -0.82 -4.82 -1.53
C ASN A 146 0.01 -5.28 -0.32
N ALA A 147 1.16 -4.63 -0.15
CA ALA A 147 1.92 -4.61 1.09
C ALA A 147 1.90 -3.18 1.64
N THR A 148 1.62 -3.04 2.93
CA THR A 148 1.56 -1.74 3.60
C THR A 148 2.50 -1.73 4.79
N TRP A 149 3.26 -0.66 4.95
CA TRP A 149 4.12 -0.42 6.10
C TRP A 149 4.15 1.06 6.44
N SER A 150 4.54 1.38 7.67
CA SER A 150 4.61 2.75 8.16
C SER A 150 6.04 3.11 8.53
N ILE A 151 6.46 4.30 8.09
CA ILE A 151 7.72 4.94 8.43
C ILE A 151 7.39 6.02 9.47
N PRO A 152 7.92 5.91 10.69
CA PRO A 152 7.63 6.88 11.74
C PRO A 152 7.98 8.31 11.34
N TRP A 153 7.23 9.27 11.88
CA TRP A 153 7.63 10.67 11.85
C TRP A 153 8.88 10.88 12.71
N GLY A 154 9.66 11.88 12.32
CA GLY A 154 10.90 12.21 13.00
C GLY A 154 10.67 12.73 14.42
N THR A 155 11.66 12.49 15.27
CA THR A 155 11.70 13.06 16.62
C THR A 155 12.57 14.29 16.62
N LEU A 156 12.03 15.39 17.15
CA LEU A 156 12.76 16.64 17.35
C LEU A 156 13.47 16.59 18.69
N GLU A 157 14.78 16.73 18.64
CA GLU A 157 15.62 16.94 19.79
C GLU A 157 16.06 18.41 19.82
N LEU A 158 15.79 19.08 20.94
CA LEU A 158 16.15 20.47 21.17
C LEU A 158 17.27 20.52 22.19
N VAL A 159 18.41 21.07 21.79
CA VAL A 159 19.53 21.34 22.68
C VAL A 159 19.68 22.84 22.83
N TRP A 160 19.54 23.31 24.05
CA TRP A 160 19.68 24.73 24.37
C TRP A 160 21.16 25.10 24.48
N ASN A 161 21.61 26.05 23.66
CA ASN A 161 23.02 26.49 23.67
C ASN A 161 23.20 27.71 24.58
N VAL A 162 22.35 28.71 24.40
CA VAL A 162 22.44 29.99 25.12
C VAL A 162 21.05 30.52 25.42
N PRO A 163 20.76 30.89 26.68
CA PRO A 163 21.57 30.70 27.90
C PRO A 163 21.47 29.27 28.46
N SER A 164 22.49 28.76 29.16
CA SER A 164 22.49 27.37 29.70
C SER A 164 21.49 27.10 30.85
N GLY A 165 20.57 28.03 31.11
CA GLY A 165 19.57 27.99 32.17
C GLY A 165 18.74 29.27 32.15
N ASP A 166 17.83 29.41 33.10
CA ASP A 166 16.96 30.58 33.19
C ASP A 166 17.78 31.86 33.34
N VAL A 167 17.47 32.87 32.53
CA VAL A 167 18.06 34.20 32.63
C VAL A 167 16.97 35.26 32.69
N ASN A 168 17.21 36.26 33.51
CA ASN A 168 16.42 37.49 33.48
C ASN A 168 16.82 38.28 32.23
N VAL A 169 15.82 38.76 31.50
CA VAL A 169 16.01 39.65 30.36
C VAL A 169 15.43 41.02 30.69
N THR A 170 16.13 42.09 30.34
CA THR A 170 15.65 43.46 30.52
C THR A 170 14.58 43.78 29.48
N THR A 171 13.51 44.43 29.90
CA THR A 171 12.48 44.90 28.97
C THR A 171 13.07 45.93 27.99
N GLN A 172 12.67 45.83 26.71
CA GLN A 172 13.14 46.71 25.63
C GLN A 172 14.64 46.60 25.29
N GLU A 173 15.33 45.58 25.80
CA GLU A 173 16.71 45.25 25.39
C GLU A 173 16.74 43.96 24.57
N PHE A 174 17.68 43.89 23.62
CA PHE A 174 17.88 42.69 22.84
C PHE A 174 18.68 41.65 23.63
N THR A 175 18.11 40.46 23.77
CA THR A 175 18.80 39.27 24.31
C THR A 175 18.87 38.20 23.24
N ASN A 176 20.05 37.61 23.07
CA ASN A 176 20.24 36.51 22.13
C ASN A 176 19.95 35.17 22.80
N PHE A 177 19.10 34.38 22.14
CA PHE A 177 18.84 32.99 22.47
C PHE A 177 19.33 32.12 21.33
N SER A 178 19.92 30.97 21.67
CA SER A 178 20.40 30.01 20.68
C SER A 178 20.01 28.61 21.11
N VAL A 179 19.36 27.91 20.19
CA VAL A 179 18.97 26.50 20.30
C VAL A 179 19.44 25.77 19.06
N ASN A 180 19.88 24.54 19.23
CA ASN A 180 20.06 23.58 18.14
C ASN A 180 18.85 22.67 18.11
N ILE A 181 18.32 22.45 16.91
CA ILE A 181 17.19 21.55 16.67
C ILE A 181 17.69 20.47 15.72
N THR A 182 17.59 19.22 16.14
CA THR A 182 17.92 18.06 15.32
C THR A 182 16.67 17.22 15.10
N CYS A 183 16.38 16.90 13.85
CA CYS A 183 15.35 15.95 13.46
C CYS A 183 16.02 14.58 13.23
N THR A 184 15.51 13.53 13.88
CA THR A 184 16.08 12.18 13.77
C THR A 184 14.99 11.16 13.48
N LEU A 185 15.38 10.03 12.86
CA LEU A 185 14.53 8.85 12.64
C LEU A 185 13.34 9.01 11.67
N GLY A 186 13.14 10.18 11.06
CA GLY A 186 12.04 10.44 10.14
C GLY A 186 11.98 11.89 9.69
N GLU A 187 10.91 12.26 9.00
CA GLU A 187 10.60 13.64 8.66
C GLU A 187 9.93 14.36 9.84
N CYS A 188 10.36 15.58 10.17
CA CYS A 188 9.73 16.38 11.23
C CYS A 188 8.82 17.50 10.69
N GLY A 189 8.83 17.77 9.39
CA GLY A 189 8.13 18.90 8.78
C GLY A 189 8.70 20.27 9.20
N ASN A 190 7.90 21.32 9.00
CA ASN A 190 8.26 22.69 9.35
C ASN A 190 8.24 22.92 10.86
N GLN A 191 9.31 23.49 11.41
CA GLN A 191 9.44 23.76 12.84
C GLN A 191 9.14 25.22 13.17
N THR A 192 8.29 25.43 14.17
CA THR A 192 8.09 26.73 14.81
C THR A 192 8.57 26.63 16.25
N VAL A 193 9.54 27.46 16.60
CA VAL A 193 10.02 27.56 17.99
C VAL A 193 9.51 28.87 18.57
N THR A 194 8.77 28.74 19.67
CA THR A 194 8.27 29.87 20.44
C THR A 194 9.01 29.91 21.77
N LEU A 195 9.56 31.08 22.10
CA LEU A 195 10.06 31.34 23.45
C LEU A 195 8.86 31.72 24.32
N ASP A 196 8.60 30.92 25.35
CA ASP A 196 7.53 31.18 26.32
C ASP A 196 8.12 31.56 27.69
N PRO A 197 7.97 32.81 28.16
CA PRO A 197 8.47 33.22 29.46
C PRO A 197 7.71 32.53 30.60
N LEU A 198 8.42 32.12 31.66
CA LEU A 198 7.85 31.41 32.82
C LEU A 198 6.77 32.20 33.59
N SER A 199 6.71 33.53 33.40
CA SER A 199 5.69 34.37 34.03
C SER A 199 5.24 35.50 33.09
N PRO A 200 3.95 35.89 33.14
CA PRO A 200 3.44 36.98 32.34
C PRO A 200 4.10 38.29 32.72
N PHE A 201 4.44 39.11 31.72
CA PHE A 201 4.92 40.48 31.94
C PHE A 201 3.86 41.28 32.70
N LEU A 202 4.11 41.58 33.96
CA LEU A 202 3.39 42.62 34.68
C LEU A 202 3.96 43.96 34.20
N LEU A 203 3.19 44.67 33.37
CA LEU A 203 3.46 46.07 33.05
C LEU A 203 3.32 46.87 34.36
N ALA A 204 4.45 47.36 34.87
CA ALA A 204 4.52 48.31 35.97
C ALA A 204 4.33 49.75 35.45
#